data_AF-A0A9D6NQN5-F1
#
_entry.id   AF-A0A9D6NQN5-F1
#
_cell.length_a   1.000
_cell.length_b   1.000
_cell.length_c   1.000
_cell.angle_alpha   90.00
_cell.angle_beta   90.00
_cell.angle_gamma   90.00
#
_symmetry.space_group_name_H-M   'P 1'
#
loop_
_entity.id
_entity.type
_entity.pdbx_description
1 polymer ?
#
loop_
_entity_poly.entity_id
_entity_poly.type
_entity_poly.pdbx_seq_one_letter_code
_entity_poly.pdbx_strand_id
1 'polypeptide(L)'
;MADKINYYWEAFKEPLNLWPLTGVVIAAGLSTTQGFMDQLAGMLMLGGALAVEGMYMITVPTSGFYRRLVERRQLKKLAKQQREAREEVIKKFDPREREAVEYLRWMKNQIYSNYQRFTRSKEIPPDIRSLEAMWERFVDFLDIYRRSKNHLRSFNRQAIENQIAQAERNLATADEKTRKVIESNLQILRGRLAEYEGIQRAVKLLEAQLQSIENFFGLVNDKVVTMSSLDSISSLDFDSVLSSIEVTRSLLEETAPMMSALESLQHEEAPPLRPQMRIEQR
;
A
#
# COMPACT_ATOMS: atom_id res chain seq x y z
N MET A 1 -6.22 -8.66 6.62
CA MET A 1 -7.26 -9.54 7.20
C MET A 1 -8.28 -9.82 6.11
N ALA A 2 -8.46 -11.09 5.75
CA ALA A 2 -9.39 -11.48 4.69
C ALA A 2 -10.83 -11.29 5.18
N ASP A 3 -11.49 -10.24 4.69
CA ASP A 3 -12.90 -10.02 4.93
C ASP A 3 -13.68 -11.25 4.45
N LYS A 4 -14.48 -11.87 5.32
CA LYS A 4 -15.22 -13.09 4.99
C LYS A 4 -16.28 -12.71 3.96
N ILE A 5 -15.95 -12.93 2.69
CA ILE A 5 -16.80 -12.62 1.54
C ILE A 5 -18.16 -13.27 1.73
N ASN A 6 -19.19 -12.44 1.93
CA ASN A 6 -20.55 -12.90 2.02
C ASN A 6 -21.14 -13.01 0.60
N TYR A 7 -20.93 -14.16 -0.03
CA TYR A 7 -21.36 -14.45 -1.41
C TYR A 7 -22.86 -14.21 -1.66
N TYR A 8 -23.68 -14.31 -0.61
CA TYR A 8 -25.12 -14.04 -0.66
C TYR A 8 -25.44 -12.56 -0.92
N TRP A 9 -24.62 -11.64 -0.41
CA TRP A 9 -24.83 -10.20 -0.58
C TRP A 9 -24.33 -9.67 -1.93
N GLU A 10 -23.24 -10.24 -2.47
CA GLU A 10 -22.73 -9.83 -3.78
C GLU A 10 -23.68 -10.28 -4.92
N ALA A 11 -24.34 -11.44 -4.78
CA ALA A 11 -25.36 -11.92 -5.72
C ALA A 11 -26.64 -11.08 -5.74
N PHE A 12 -27.01 -10.49 -4.60
CA PHE A 12 -28.17 -9.59 -4.49
C PHE A 12 -27.94 -8.25 -5.21
N LYS A 13 -26.69 -7.82 -5.39
CA LYS A 13 -26.34 -6.52 -5.99
C LYS A 13 -26.12 -6.57 -7.50
N GLU A 14 -26.17 -7.74 -8.15
CA GLU A 14 -25.94 -7.82 -9.60
C GLU A 14 -27.19 -7.44 -10.42
N PRO A 15 -27.11 -6.40 -11.27
CA PRO A 15 -28.27 -5.87 -12.01
C PRO A 15 -28.85 -6.85 -13.04
N LEU A 16 -28.12 -7.90 -13.43
CA LEU A 16 -28.61 -8.97 -14.32
C LEU A 16 -29.70 -9.82 -13.67
N ASN A 17 -29.75 -9.89 -12.33
CA ASN A 17 -30.74 -10.67 -11.61
C ASN A 17 -32.07 -9.91 -11.39
N LEU A 18 -32.06 -8.57 -11.53
CA LEU A 18 -33.23 -7.73 -11.30
C LEU A 18 -34.12 -7.53 -12.54
N TRP A 19 -33.61 -7.84 -13.74
CA TRP A 19 -34.37 -7.71 -15.00
C TRP A 19 -35.62 -8.60 -15.07
N PRO A 20 -35.57 -9.89 -14.68
CA PRO A 20 -36.76 -10.73 -14.60
C PRO A 20 -37.80 -10.18 -13.63
N LEU A 21 -37.36 -9.72 -12.45
CA LEU A 21 -38.21 -9.17 -11.40
C LEU A 21 -38.89 -7.86 -11.85
N THR A 22 -38.17 -6.98 -12.54
CA THR A 22 -38.77 -5.79 -13.18
C THR A 22 -39.80 -6.15 -14.25
N GLY A 23 -39.55 -7.19 -15.04
CA GLY A 23 -40.50 -7.66 -16.06
C GLY A 23 -41.81 -8.19 -15.45
N VAL A 24 -41.72 -8.92 -14.34
CA VAL A 24 -42.91 -9.44 -13.63
C VAL A 24 -43.67 -8.33 -12.90
N VAL A 25 -42.99 -7.34 -12.32
CA VAL A 25 -43.64 -6.17 -11.71
C VAL A 25 -44.43 -5.35 -12.74
N ILE A 26 -43.86 -5.14 -13.93
CA ILE A 26 -44.55 -4.46 -15.04
C ILE A 26 -45.77 -5.26 -15.50
N ALA A 27 -45.63 -6.58 -15.68
CA ALA A 27 -46.73 -7.45 -16.08
C ALA A 27 -47.86 -7.49 -15.05
N ALA A 28 -47.52 -7.53 -13.76
CA ALA A 28 -48.50 -7.53 -12.68
C ALA A 28 -49.18 -6.17 -12.48
N GLY A 29 -48.47 -5.06 -12.73
CA GLY A 29 -49.07 -3.73 -12.74
C GLY A 29 -50.14 -3.58 -13.83
N LEU A 30 -49.88 -4.14 -15.02
CA LEU A 30 -50.82 -4.14 -16.15
C LEU A 30 -52.04 -5.06 -15.91
N SER A 31 -51.93 -6.10 -15.07
CA SER A 31 -53.04 -7.01 -14.76
C SER A 31 -53.98 -6.53 -13.65
N THR A 32 -53.69 -5.40 -12.99
CA THR A 32 -54.55 -4.85 -11.90
C THR A 32 -55.84 -4.16 -12.39
N THR A 33 -56.02 -3.99 -13.70
CA THR A 33 -57.16 -3.25 -14.28
C THR A 33 -58.39 -4.09 -14.56
N GLN A 34 -58.35 -5.41 -14.37
CA GLN A 34 -59.48 -6.33 -14.56
C GLN A 34 -59.69 -7.15 -13.28
N GLY A 35 -60.91 -7.68 -13.07
CA GLY A 35 -61.51 -7.97 -11.76
C GLY A 35 -60.75 -8.88 -10.77
N PHE A 36 -61.40 -9.24 -9.66
CA PHE A 36 -60.78 -9.95 -8.52
C PHE A 36 -59.94 -11.20 -8.90
N MET A 37 -60.34 -11.94 -9.93
CA MET A 37 -59.61 -13.11 -10.43
C MET A 37 -58.28 -12.76 -11.12
N ASP A 38 -58.20 -11.65 -11.86
CA ASP A 38 -56.95 -11.20 -12.51
C ASP A 38 -55.98 -10.60 -11.49
N GLN A 39 -56.51 -9.98 -10.44
CA GLN A 39 -55.71 -9.53 -9.29
C GLN A 39 -55.08 -10.71 -8.54
N LEU A 40 -55.83 -11.79 -8.34
CA LEU A 40 -55.34 -13.05 -7.74
C LEU A 40 -54.28 -13.72 -8.63
N ALA A 41 -54.49 -13.73 -9.96
CA ALA A 41 -53.54 -14.26 -10.92
C ALA A 41 -52.22 -13.45 -10.95
N GLY A 42 -52.30 -12.11 -10.93
CA GLY A 42 -51.14 -11.23 -10.84
C GLY A 42 -50.35 -11.42 -9.54
N MET A 43 -51.04 -11.61 -8.42
CA MET A 43 -50.41 -11.86 -7.12
C MET A 43 -49.74 -13.25 -7.05
N LEU A 44 -50.35 -14.27 -7.64
CA LEU A 44 -49.76 -15.61 -7.78
C LEU A 44 -48.55 -15.62 -8.71
N MET A 45 -48.57 -14.87 -9.81
CA MET A 45 -47.42 -14.71 -10.71
C MET A 45 -46.26 -13.99 -10.03
N LEU A 46 -46.53 -12.90 -9.30
CA LEU A 46 -45.53 -12.21 -8.50
C LEU A 46 -44.96 -13.13 -7.41
N GLY A 47 -45.81 -13.82 -6.66
CA GLY A 47 -45.40 -14.77 -5.63
C GLY A 47 -44.57 -15.93 -6.19
N GLY A 48 -44.97 -16.47 -7.34
CA GLY A 48 -44.25 -17.51 -8.06
C GLY A 48 -42.89 -17.06 -8.58
N ALA A 49 -42.80 -15.86 -9.15
CA ALA A 49 -41.54 -15.28 -9.61
C ALA A 49 -40.58 -15.03 -8.44
N LEU A 50 -41.08 -14.47 -7.33
CA LEU A 50 -40.29 -14.28 -6.10
C LEU A 50 -39.82 -15.61 -5.49
N ALA A 51 -40.65 -16.65 -5.56
CA ALA A 51 -40.28 -17.99 -5.08
C ALA A 51 -39.20 -18.64 -5.96
N VAL A 52 -39.32 -18.55 -7.29
CA VAL A 52 -38.31 -19.04 -8.24
C VAL A 52 -37.01 -18.27 -8.07
N GLU A 53 -37.07 -16.95 -7.90
CA GLU A 53 -35.90 -16.10 -7.72
C GLU A 53 -35.24 -16.32 -6.35
N GLY A 54 -36.03 -16.54 -5.30
CA GLY A 54 -35.53 -16.97 -3.99
C GLY A 54 -34.83 -18.33 -4.06
N MET A 55 -35.39 -19.28 -4.81
CA MET A 55 -34.80 -20.60 -5.01
C MET A 55 -33.52 -20.53 -5.88
N TYR A 56 -33.49 -19.63 -6.86
CA TYR A 56 -32.29 -19.32 -7.66
C TYR A 56 -31.19 -18.70 -6.78
N MET A 57 -31.49 -17.73 -5.91
CA MET A 57 -30.52 -17.13 -5.00
C MET A 57 -29.97 -18.09 -3.93
N ILE A 58 -30.70 -19.15 -3.58
CA ILE A 58 -30.21 -20.19 -2.66
C ILE A 58 -29.27 -21.19 -3.38
N THR A 59 -29.54 -21.49 -4.66
CA THR A 59 -28.80 -22.52 -5.42
C THR A 59 -27.59 -21.99 -6.20
N VAL A 60 -27.59 -20.72 -6.60
CA VAL A 60 -26.46 -20.11 -7.33
C VAL A 60 -25.17 -19.95 -6.50
N PRO A 61 -25.18 -19.50 -5.23
CA PRO A 61 -23.94 -19.32 -4.46
C PRO A 61 -23.24 -20.64 -4.10
N THR A 62 -23.93 -21.77 -4.19
CA THR A 62 -23.32 -23.11 -4.03
C THR A 62 -22.67 -23.63 -5.32
N SER A 63 -22.92 -22.99 -6.47
CA SER A 63 -22.30 -23.36 -7.74
C SER A 63 -20.84 -22.88 -7.81
N GLY A 64 -19.91 -23.81 -8.07
CA GLY A 64 -18.48 -23.49 -8.19
C GLY A 64 -18.15 -22.52 -9.35
N PHE A 65 -19.03 -22.42 -10.35
CA PHE A 65 -18.87 -21.49 -11.48
C PHE A 65 -19.09 -20.03 -11.06
N TYR A 66 -20.17 -19.75 -10.33
CA TYR A 66 -20.48 -18.40 -9.85
C TYR A 66 -19.40 -17.90 -8.88
N ARG A 67 -18.98 -18.75 -7.96
CA ARG A 67 -17.88 -18.44 -7.02
C ARG A 67 -16.60 -18.05 -7.75
N ARG A 68 -16.17 -18.82 -8.76
CA ARG A 68 -14.98 -18.49 -9.58
C ARG A 68 -15.13 -17.17 -10.33
N LEU A 69 -16.34 -16.87 -10.81
CA LEU A 69 -16.60 -15.64 -11.56
C LEU A 69 -16.55 -14.41 -10.63
N VAL A 70 -17.15 -14.49 -9.44
CA VAL A 70 -17.07 -13.45 -8.40
C VAL A 70 -15.62 -13.27 -7.95
N GLU A 71 -14.91 -14.35 -7.64
CA GLU A 71 -13.48 -14.30 -7.28
C GLU A 71 -12.66 -13.59 -8.38
N ARG A 72 -12.87 -13.91 -9.66
CA ARG A 72 -12.20 -13.22 -10.78
C ARG A 72 -12.55 -11.73 -10.84
N ARG A 73 -13.81 -11.35 -10.62
CA ARG A 73 -14.23 -9.93 -10.59
C ARG A 73 -13.60 -9.19 -9.42
N GLN A 74 -13.58 -9.79 -8.24
CA GLN A 74 -12.97 -9.21 -7.05
C GLN A 74 -11.46 -9.03 -7.22
N LEU A 75 -10.77 -10.05 -7.75
CA LEU A 75 -9.35 -9.93 -8.09
C LEU A 75 -9.09 -8.78 -9.08
N LYS A 76 -9.96 -8.60 -10.09
CA LYS A 76 -9.87 -7.45 -11.00
C LYS A 76 -10.14 -6.11 -10.31
N LYS A 77 -11.14 -6.03 -9.42
CA LYS A 77 -11.43 -4.82 -8.63
C LYS A 77 -10.25 -4.46 -7.74
N LEU A 78 -9.70 -5.42 -7.00
CA LEU A 78 -8.52 -5.24 -6.15
C LEU A 78 -7.30 -4.80 -6.97
N ALA A 79 -7.02 -5.44 -8.10
CA ALA A 79 -5.94 -5.03 -8.98
C ALA A 79 -6.13 -3.61 -9.52
N LYS A 80 -7.37 -3.20 -9.86
CA LYS A 80 -7.68 -1.84 -10.29
C LYS A 80 -7.45 -0.83 -9.16
N GLN A 81 -7.94 -1.11 -7.96
CA GLN A 81 -7.74 -0.26 -6.78
C GLN A 81 -6.26 -0.10 -6.45
N GLN A 82 -5.47 -1.18 -6.50
CA GLN A 82 -4.02 -1.11 -6.29
C GLN A 82 -3.34 -0.24 -7.34
N ARG A 83 -3.73 -0.35 -8.62
CA ARG A 83 -3.20 0.51 -9.69
C ARG A 83 -3.57 1.98 -9.48
N GLU A 84 -4.82 2.27 -9.16
CA GLU A 84 -5.30 3.63 -8.89
C GLU A 84 -4.57 4.25 -7.70
N ALA A 85 -4.45 3.52 -6.58
CA ALA A 85 -3.70 3.96 -5.41
C ALA A 85 -2.22 4.26 -5.72
N ARG A 86 -1.58 3.41 -6.54
CA ARG A 86 -0.20 3.65 -7.00
C ARG A 86 -0.09 4.86 -7.91
N GLU A 87 -1.01 5.07 -8.83
CA GLU A 87 -1.05 6.26 -9.67
C GLU A 87 -1.22 7.54 -8.85
N GLU A 88 -2.01 7.51 -7.78
CA GLU A 88 -2.13 8.62 -6.83
C GLU A 88 -0.82 8.92 -6.08
N VAL A 89 -0.07 7.88 -5.70
CA VAL A 89 1.27 8.04 -5.10
C VAL A 89 2.23 8.67 -6.12
N ILE A 90 2.24 8.17 -7.36
CA ILE A 90 3.11 8.67 -8.44
C ILE A 90 2.80 10.14 -8.79
N LYS A 91 1.52 10.54 -8.76
CA LYS A 91 1.11 11.94 -8.98
C LYS A 91 1.70 12.89 -7.94
N LYS A 92 1.95 12.42 -6.72
CA LYS A 92 2.54 13.22 -5.65
C LYS A 92 4.06 13.36 -5.79
N PHE A 93 4.72 12.60 -6.67
CA PHE A 93 6.16 12.66 -6.88
C PHE A 93 6.59 13.92 -7.65
N ASP A 94 7.82 14.36 -7.39
CA ASP A 94 8.49 15.42 -8.15
C ASP A 94 8.63 15.00 -9.63
N PRO A 95 8.62 15.92 -10.61
CA PRO A 95 8.89 15.62 -12.01
C PRO A 95 10.05 14.63 -12.25
N ARG A 96 11.20 14.81 -11.57
CA ARG A 96 12.36 13.94 -11.77
C ARG A 96 12.14 12.52 -11.24
N GLU A 97 11.47 12.40 -10.10
CA GLU A 97 11.13 11.11 -9.47
C GLU A 97 10.09 10.35 -10.33
N ARG A 98 9.12 11.09 -10.88
CA ARG A 98 8.11 10.54 -11.78
C ARG A 98 8.73 10.01 -13.07
N GLU A 99 9.70 10.73 -13.64
CA GLU A 99 10.45 10.28 -14.82
C GLU A 99 11.18 8.96 -14.56
N ALA A 100 11.82 8.79 -13.41
CA ALA A 100 12.49 7.53 -13.05
C ALA A 100 11.50 6.35 -12.96
N VAL A 101 10.34 6.55 -12.33
CA VAL A 101 9.29 5.53 -12.23
C VAL A 101 8.72 5.15 -13.60
N GLU A 102 8.44 6.14 -14.45
CA GLU A 102 7.93 5.91 -15.79
C GLU A 102 9.00 5.28 -16.71
N TYR A 103 10.27 5.63 -16.53
CA TYR A 103 11.40 4.99 -17.22
C TYR A 103 11.49 3.50 -16.90
N LEU A 104 11.45 3.13 -15.61
CA LEU A 104 11.42 1.71 -15.19
C LEU A 104 10.17 1.00 -15.69
N ARG A 105 9.01 1.66 -15.67
CA ARG A 105 7.75 1.12 -16.21
C ARG A 105 7.86 0.85 -17.71
N TRP A 106 8.45 1.78 -18.45
CA TRP A 106 8.72 1.63 -19.88
C TRP A 106 9.70 0.48 -20.13
N MET A 107 10.82 0.43 -19.41
CA MET A 107 11.84 -0.61 -19.55
C MET A 107 11.29 -2.00 -19.25
N LYS A 108 10.46 -2.15 -18.21
CA LYS A 108 9.69 -3.37 -17.94
C LYS A 108 8.89 -3.83 -19.17
N ASN A 109 8.11 -2.92 -19.76
CA ASN A 109 7.27 -3.23 -20.92
C ASN A 109 8.13 -3.57 -22.16
N GLN A 110 9.27 -2.90 -22.33
CA GLN A 110 10.24 -3.23 -23.37
C GLN A 110 10.77 -4.65 -23.20
N ILE A 111 11.21 -5.01 -21.98
CA ILE A 111 11.68 -6.36 -21.66
C ILE A 111 10.62 -7.41 -22.03
N TYR A 112 9.36 -7.22 -21.62
CA TYR A 112 8.28 -8.15 -21.98
C TYR A 112 8.08 -8.27 -23.49
N SER A 113 8.02 -7.14 -24.19
CA SER A 113 7.77 -7.11 -25.64
C SER A 113 8.92 -7.74 -26.43
N ASN A 114 10.16 -7.47 -26.04
CA ASN A 114 11.35 -8.02 -26.66
C ASN A 114 11.46 -9.52 -26.40
N TYR A 115 11.17 -9.96 -25.17
CA TYR A 115 11.14 -11.39 -24.84
C TYR A 115 10.13 -12.16 -25.70
N GLN A 116 8.89 -11.64 -25.80
CA GLN A 116 7.85 -12.26 -26.64
C GLN A 116 8.27 -12.30 -28.12
N ARG A 117 8.88 -11.21 -28.62
CA ARG A 117 9.34 -11.12 -30.00
C ARG A 117 10.44 -12.14 -30.31
N PHE A 118 11.41 -12.31 -29.42
CA PHE A 118 12.57 -13.16 -29.66
C PHE A 118 12.28 -14.64 -29.42
N THR A 119 11.54 -14.98 -28.37
CA THR A 119 11.23 -16.37 -28.03
C THR A 119 10.07 -16.92 -28.86
N ARG A 120 9.24 -16.06 -29.47
CA ARG A 120 7.98 -16.42 -30.17
C ARG A 120 6.98 -17.22 -29.32
N SER A 121 7.26 -17.38 -28.02
CA SER A 121 6.38 -17.98 -27.03
C SER A 121 5.47 -16.91 -26.43
N LYS A 122 4.23 -17.29 -26.16
CA LYS A 122 3.29 -16.45 -25.40
C LYS A 122 3.50 -16.58 -23.89
N GLU A 123 4.21 -17.61 -23.45
CA GLU A 123 4.44 -17.89 -22.05
C GLU A 123 5.69 -17.13 -21.58
N ILE A 124 5.48 -16.18 -20.67
CA ILE A 124 6.54 -15.41 -20.03
C ILE A 124 7.01 -16.20 -18.80
N PRO A 125 8.32 -16.41 -18.58
CA PRO A 125 8.86 -17.03 -17.37
C PRO A 125 8.43 -16.33 -16.08
N PRO A 126 8.34 -17.05 -14.95
CA PRO A 126 8.03 -16.46 -13.65
C PRO A 126 9.01 -15.33 -13.27
N ASP A 127 10.29 -15.47 -13.61
CA ASP A 127 11.33 -14.51 -13.25
C ASP A 127 11.10 -13.16 -13.94
N ILE A 128 10.78 -13.15 -15.24
CA ILE A 128 10.43 -11.91 -15.95
C ILE A 128 9.11 -11.35 -15.44
N ARG A 129 8.16 -12.18 -15.00
CA ARG A 129 6.94 -11.69 -14.33
C ARG A 129 7.23 -10.99 -13.01
N SER A 130 8.30 -11.35 -12.30
CA SER A 130 8.69 -10.72 -11.04
C SER A 130 9.16 -9.26 -11.20
N LEU A 131 9.50 -8.82 -12.43
CA LEU A 131 9.81 -7.41 -12.73
C LEU A 131 8.64 -6.47 -12.38
N GLU A 132 7.40 -6.93 -12.47
CA GLU A 132 6.25 -6.15 -11.99
C GLU A 132 6.38 -5.89 -10.49
N ALA A 133 6.65 -6.95 -9.71
CA ALA A 133 6.81 -6.85 -8.26
C ALA A 133 8.01 -5.96 -7.88
N MET A 134 9.12 -6.04 -8.61
CA MET A 134 10.27 -5.16 -8.36
C MET A 134 9.99 -3.70 -8.68
N TRP A 135 9.29 -3.42 -9.79
CA TRP A 135 8.85 -2.06 -10.11
C TRP A 135 7.91 -1.52 -9.02
N GLU A 136 6.99 -2.35 -8.54
CA GLU A 136 6.10 -1.99 -7.44
C GLU A 136 6.89 -1.66 -6.16
N ARG A 137 7.91 -2.47 -5.83
CA ARG A 137 8.80 -2.24 -4.68
C ARG A 137 9.66 -1.00 -4.83
N PHE A 138 10.10 -0.69 -6.05
CA PHE A 138 10.81 0.54 -6.35
C PHE A 138 9.95 1.78 -6.03
N VAL A 139 8.69 1.78 -6.44
CA VAL A 139 7.75 2.87 -6.12
C VAL A 139 7.54 3.01 -4.61
N ASP A 140 7.38 1.89 -3.90
CA ASP A 140 7.22 1.89 -2.45
C ASP A 140 8.48 2.47 -1.75
N PHE A 141 9.68 2.04 -2.16
CA PHE A 141 10.94 2.54 -1.62
C PHE A 141 11.18 4.02 -1.94
N LEU A 142 10.80 4.47 -3.13
CA LEU A 142 10.94 5.87 -3.51
C LEU A 142 10.09 6.77 -2.61
N ASP A 143 8.85 6.36 -2.30
CA ASP A 143 8.00 7.12 -1.39
C ASP A 143 8.57 7.16 0.04
N ILE A 144 9.08 6.03 0.55
CA ILE A 144 9.69 6.00 1.88
C ILE A 144 10.98 6.82 1.91
N TYR A 145 11.85 6.68 0.92
CA TYR A 145 13.09 7.46 0.78
C TYR A 145 12.79 8.97 0.87
N ARG A 146 11.77 9.42 0.14
CA ARG A 146 11.35 10.82 0.13
C ARG A 146 10.85 11.27 1.50
N ARG A 147 9.98 10.50 2.15
CA ARG A 147 9.48 10.80 3.50
C ARG A 147 10.62 10.88 4.50
N SER A 148 11.53 9.90 4.52
CA SER A 148 12.69 9.87 5.38
C SER A 148 13.66 11.03 5.12
N LYS A 149 13.89 11.39 3.86
CA LYS A 149 14.73 12.54 3.48
C LYS A 149 14.14 13.88 3.91
N ASN A 150 12.83 14.05 3.73
CA ASN A 150 12.13 15.24 4.21
C ASN A 150 12.16 15.33 5.73
N HIS A 151 12.01 14.19 6.41
CA HIS A 151 12.13 14.15 7.86
C HIS A 151 13.55 14.51 8.30
N LEU A 152 14.60 13.94 7.69
CA LEU A 152 16.00 14.26 7.98
C LEU A 152 16.32 15.76 7.85
N ARG A 153 15.72 16.45 6.87
CA ARG A 153 15.87 17.90 6.67
C ARG A 153 15.32 18.75 7.82
N SER A 154 14.33 18.24 8.56
CA SER A 154 13.77 18.93 9.72
C SER A 154 14.65 18.83 10.97
N PHE A 155 15.59 17.88 11.02
CA PHE A 155 16.53 17.75 12.13
C PHE A 155 17.76 18.63 11.92
N ASN A 156 18.11 19.40 12.95
CA ASN A 156 19.41 20.03 13.04
C ASN A 156 20.32 19.20 13.96
N ARG A 157 21.08 18.27 13.38
CA ARG A 157 22.00 17.39 14.10
C ARG A 157 22.96 18.18 14.99
N GLN A 158 23.58 19.22 14.44
CA GLN A 158 24.56 20.04 15.17
C GLN A 158 23.93 20.72 16.40
N ALA A 159 22.69 21.19 16.27
CA ALA A 159 21.98 21.79 17.39
C ALA A 159 21.73 20.79 18.52
N ILE A 160 21.37 19.54 18.20
CA ILE A 160 21.15 18.47 19.19
C ILE A 160 22.47 18.11 19.89
N GLU A 161 23.56 17.93 19.14
CA GLU A 161 24.89 17.65 19.71
C GLU A 161 25.34 18.78 20.65
N ASN A 162 25.13 20.04 20.25
CA ASN A 162 25.43 21.19 21.10
C ASN A 162 24.57 21.23 22.37
N GLN A 163 23.27 20.88 22.27
CA GLN A 163 22.36 20.78 23.43
C GLN A 163 22.79 19.68 24.40
N ILE A 164 23.22 18.52 23.88
CA ILE A 164 23.77 17.42 24.69
C ILE A 164 25.01 17.90 25.44
N ALA A 165 25.97 18.49 24.74
CA ALA A 165 27.19 19.01 25.36
C ALA A 165 26.90 20.07 26.43
N GLN A 166 25.90 20.94 26.22
CA GLN A 166 25.48 21.90 27.23
C GLN A 166 24.82 21.24 28.44
N ALA A 167 23.94 20.26 28.23
CA ALA A 167 23.27 19.54 29.30
C ALA A 167 24.27 18.74 30.16
N GLU A 168 25.28 18.12 29.55
CA GLU A 168 26.37 17.42 30.25
C GLU A 168 27.20 18.36 31.14
N ARG A 169 27.51 19.57 30.64
CA ARG A 169 28.18 20.59 31.45
C ARG A 169 27.32 21.06 32.63
N ASN A 170 26.02 21.24 32.42
CA ASN A 170 25.09 21.64 33.46
C ASN A 170 24.92 20.54 34.53
N LEU A 171 24.97 19.26 34.14
CA LEU A 171 24.91 18.12 35.05
C LEU A 171 26.05 18.15 36.09
N ALA A 172 27.26 18.53 35.66
CA ALA A 172 28.44 18.56 36.51
C ALA A 172 28.35 19.56 37.67
N THR A 173 27.46 20.57 37.56
CA THR A 173 27.31 21.67 38.53
C THR A 173 25.94 21.67 39.22
N ALA A 174 25.06 20.72 38.89
CA ALA A 174 23.68 20.66 39.37
C ALA A 174 23.55 20.06 40.78
N ASP A 175 22.56 20.55 41.52
CA ASP A 175 22.07 19.97 42.77
C ASP A 175 21.25 18.68 42.51
N GLU A 176 21.02 17.88 43.56
CA GLU A 176 20.47 16.52 43.43
C GLU A 176 19.06 16.46 42.78
N LYS A 177 18.22 17.48 42.97
CA LYS A 177 16.89 17.53 42.33
C LYS A 177 17.00 17.93 40.85
N THR A 178 17.82 18.92 40.53
CA THR A 178 18.03 19.38 39.15
C THR A 178 18.80 18.37 38.31
N ARG A 179 19.71 17.60 38.93
CA ARG A 179 20.44 16.51 38.29
C ARG A 179 19.51 15.51 37.60
N LYS A 180 18.48 15.02 38.30
CA LYS A 180 17.50 14.07 37.73
C LYS A 180 16.77 14.62 36.50
N VAL A 181 16.42 15.91 36.51
CA VAL A 181 15.75 16.57 35.37
C VAL A 181 16.69 16.69 34.19
N ILE A 182 17.95 17.06 34.43
CA ILE A 182 18.98 17.16 33.39
C ILE A 182 19.29 15.77 32.80
N GLU A 183 19.34 14.71 33.62
CA GLU A 183 19.54 13.33 33.18
C GLU A 183 18.41 12.86 32.26
N SER A 184 17.14 13.11 32.62
CA SER A 184 16.00 12.79 31.75
C SER A 184 16.09 13.52 30.41
N ASN A 185 16.39 14.83 30.44
CA ASN A 185 16.56 15.61 29.22
C ASN A 185 17.72 15.07 28.35
N LEU A 186 18.85 14.69 28.97
CA LEU A 186 19.96 14.05 28.26
C LEU A 186 19.55 12.74 27.58
N GLN A 187 18.74 11.92 28.24
CA GLN A 187 18.22 10.69 27.67
C GLN A 187 17.34 10.98 26.44
N ILE A 188 16.48 11.99 26.51
CA ILE A 188 15.64 12.42 25.38
C ILE A 188 16.50 12.91 24.21
N LEU A 189 17.48 13.79 24.48
CA LEU A 189 18.37 14.32 23.44
C LEU A 189 19.20 13.22 22.78
N ARG A 190 19.70 12.25 23.55
CA ARG A 190 20.40 11.08 23.01
C ARG A 190 19.47 10.18 22.20
N GLY A 191 18.22 10.00 22.62
CA GLY A 191 17.19 9.30 21.85
C GLY A 191 16.93 9.96 20.49
N ARG A 192 16.75 11.28 20.47
CA ARG A 192 16.59 12.06 19.24
C ARG A 192 17.80 11.96 18.31
N LEU A 193 19.02 11.92 18.85
CA LEU A 193 20.23 11.73 18.05
C LEU A 193 20.29 10.32 17.44
N ALA A 194 19.96 9.28 18.23
CA ALA A 194 19.93 7.90 17.76
C ALA A 194 18.87 7.70 16.65
N GLU A 195 17.72 8.34 16.78
CA GLU A 195 16.66 8.36 15.77
C GLU A 195 17.16 8.99 14.46
N TYR A 196 17.81 10.15 14.54
CA TYR A 196 18.44 10.79 13.38
C TYR A 196 19.42 9.85 12.66
N GLU A 197 20.29 9.17 13.41
CA GLU A 197 21.24 8.20 12.84
C GLU A 197 20.54 6.98 12.23
N GLY A 198 19.42 6.53 12.82
CA GLY A 198 18.56 5.49 12.26
C GLY A 198 17.99 5.90 10.90
N ILE A 199 17.37 7.07 10.83
CA ILE A 199 16.79 7.62 9.59
C ILE A 199 17.88 7.84 8.53
N GLN A 200 19.04 8.37 8.92
CA GLN A 200 20.14 8.59 7.99
C GLN A 200 20.65 7.27 7.38
N ARG A 201 20.76 6.20 8.19
CA ARG A 201 21.12 4.86 7.70
C ARG A 201 20.06 4.30 6.77
N ALA A 202 18.78 4.42 7.13
CA ALA A 202 17.65 4.01 6.30
C ALA A 202 17.66 4.70 4.92
N VAL A 203 17.89 6.02 4.87
CA VAL A 203 17.97 6.77 3.62
C VAL A 203 19.09 6.26 2.71
N LYS A 204 20.29 6.03 3.26
CA LYS A 204 21.43 5.50 2.48
C LYS A 204 21.15 4.09 1.94
N LEU A 205 20.51 3.26 2.75
CA LEU A 205 20.17 1.89 2.37
C LEU A 205 19.11 1.90 1.25
N LEU A 206 18.06 2.71 1.38
CA LEU A 206 17.03 2.88 0.35
C LEU A 206 17.62 3.40 -0.96
N GLU A 207 18.54 4.37 -0.90
CA GLU A 207 19.23 4.90 -2.09
C GLU A 207 20.01 3.80 -2.82
N ALA A 208 20.78 2.98 -2.09
CA ALA A 208 21.51 1.86 -2.66
C ALA A 208 20.56 0.83 -3.29
N GLN A 209 19.41 0.56 -2.67
CA GLN A 209 18.44 -0.39 -3.21
C GLN A 209 17.71 0.12 -4.45
N LEU A 210 17.32 1.41 -4.48
CA LEU A 210 16.75 2.02 -5.68
C LEU A 210 17.72 1.89 -6.86
N GLN A 211 19.00 2.19 -6.65
CA GLN A 211 20.03 2.03 -7.67
C GLN A 211 20.26 0.56 -8.07
N SER A 212 20.22 -0.37 -7.12
CA SER A 212 20.34 -1.82 -7.37
C SER A 212 19.22 -2.30 -8.30
N ILE A 213 17.97 -1.91 -8.03
CA ILE A 213 16.81 -2.25 -8.87
C ILE A 213 16.98 -1.64 -10.27
N GLU A 214 17.37 -0.37 -10.38
CA GLU A 214 17.59 0.27 -11.68
C GLU A 214 18.65 -0.46 -12.53
N ASN A 215 19.80 -0.77 -11.92
CA ASN A 215 20.87 -1.51 -12.59
C ASN A 215 20.42 -2.91 -13.00
N PHE A 216 19.63 -3.58 -12.16
CA PHE A 216 19.10 -4.91 -12.46
C PHE A 216 18.18 -4.88 -13.68
N PHE A 217 17.25 -3.91 -13.76
CA PHE A 217 16.41 -3.77 -14.95
C PHE A 217 17.23 -3.48 -16.21
N GLY A 218 18.28 -2.65 -16.10
CA GLY A 218 19.22 -2.42 -17.20
C GLY A 218 19.87 -3.71 -17.68
N LEU A 219 20.41 -4.50 -16.76
CA LEU A 219 21.03 -5.80 -17.05
C LEU A 219 20.04 -6.77 -17.72
N VAL A 220 18.82 -6.88 -17.19
CA VAL A 220 17.78 -7.74 -17.76
C VAL A 220 17.44 -7.29 -19.18
N ASN A 221 17.26 -5.98 -19.39
CA ASN A 221 17.00 -5.44 -20.72
C ASN A 221 18.12 -5.77 -21.70
N ASP A 222 19.38 -5.57 -21.31
CA ASP A 222 20.53 -5.86 -22.17
C ASP A 222 20.60 -7.35 -22.53
N LYS A 223 20.34 -8.24 -21.58
CA LYS A 223 20.28 -9.69 -21.83
C LYS A 223 19.15 -10.10 -22.77
N VAL A 224 17.97 -9.49 -22.62
CA VAL A 224 16.84 -9.75 -23.53
C VAL A 224 17.11 -9.18 -24.92
N VAL A 225 17.67 -7.97 -25.03
CA VAL A 225 17.96 -7.32 -26.33
C VAL A 225 19.05 -8.05 -27.11
N THR A 226 20.07 -8.56 -26.43
CA THR A 226 21.21 -9.26 -27.06
C THR A 226 20.89 -10.67 -27.59
N MET A 227 19.63 -11.11 -27.56
CA MET A 227 19.23 -12.47 -27.98
C MET A 227 20.00 -13.57 -27.26
N SER A 228 20.46 -13.31 -26.03
CA SER A 228 21.11 -14.34 -25.21
C SER A 228 20.11 -15.48 -24.99
N SER A 229 20.52 -16.74 -25.19
CA SER A 229 19.65 -17.92 -25.09
C SER A 229 18.82 -17.89 -23.79
N LEU A 230 17.65 -18.54 -23.78
CA LEU A 230 16.76 -18.61 -22.61
C LEU A 230 17.50 -18.93 -21.29
N ASP A 231 18.55 -19.76 -21.38
CA ASP A 231 19.44 -20.14 -20.27
C ASP A 231 20.21 -18.95 -19.65
N SER A 232 20.48 -17.90 -20.44
CA SER A 232 21.16 -16.69 -20.00
C SER A 232 20.27 -15.76 -19.17
N ILE A 233 18.94 -15.88 -19.29
CA ILE A 233 17.98 -15.13 -18.47
C ILE A 233 17.71 -15.90 -17.17
N SER A 234 17.60 -17.23 -17.25
CA SER A 234 17.44 -18.11 -16.08
C SER A 234 18.65 -18.10 -15.14
N SER A 235 19.81 -17.64 -15.60
CA SER A 235 21.02 -17.49 -14.77
C SER A 235 21.13 -16.12 -14.09
N LEU A 236 20.18 -15.20 -14.34
CA LEU A 236 20.10 -13.96 -13.58
C LEU A 236 19.55 -14.23 -12.19
N ASP A 237 20.13 -13.57 -11.19
CA ASP A 237 19.80 -13.78 -9.79
C ASP A 237 18.65 -12.87 -9.35
N PHE A 238 17.45 -13.15 -9.88
CA PHE A 238 16.21 -12.45 -9.51
C PHE A 238 15.92 -12.59 -8.01
N ASP A 239 16.20 -13.77 -7.45
CA ASP A 239 15.94 -14.11 -6.05
C ASP A 239 16.81 -13.29 -5.09
N SER A 240 18.08 -13.05 -5.41
CA SER A 240 18.94 -12.19 -4.60
C SER A 240 18.45 -10.75 -4.53
N VAL A 241 18.02 -10.17 -5.65
CA VAL A 241 17.45 -8.81 -5.65
C VAL A 241 16.16 -8.77 -4.82
N LEU A 242 15.24 -9.71 -5.04
CA LEU A 242 13.99 -9.80 -4.28
C LEU A 242 14.23 -10.03 -2.79
N SER A 243 15.19 -10.89 -2.43
CA SER A 243 15.60 -11.13 -1.05
C SER A 243 16.19 -9.88 -0.41
N SER A 244 17.06 -9.16 -1.12
CA SER A 244 17.66 -7.91 -0.63
C SER A 244 16.62 -6.82 -0.37
N ILE A 245 15.56 -6.77 -1.19
CA ILE A 245 14.40 -5.89 -1.00
C ILE A 245 13.64 -6.27 0.27
N GLU A 246 13.39 -7.56 0.50
CA GLU A 246 12.64 -8.02 1.68
C GLU A 246 13.44 -7.81 2.97
N VAL A 247 14.75 -8.09 2.96
CA VAL A 247 15.66 -7.79 4.07
C VAL A 247 15.67 -6.29 4.37
N THR A 248 15.77 -5.46 3.33
CA THR A 248 15.71 -4.01 3.46
C THR A 248 14.42 -3.56 4.13
N ARG A 249 13.29 -4.11 3.68
CA ARG A 249 11.99 -3.80 4.24
C ARG A 249 11.90 -4.19 5.71
N SER A 250 12.33 -5.39 6.08
CA SER A 250 12.36 -5.85 7.47
C SER A 250 13.17 -4.91 8.35
N LEU A 251 14.36 -4.50 7.91
CA LEU A 251 15.21 -3.55 8.64
C LEU A 251 14.56 -2.16 8.78
N LEU A 252 13.79 -1.74 7.77
CA LEU A 252 13.05 -0.49 7.79
C LEU A 252 11.84 -0.56 8.75
N GLU A 253 11.15 -1.70 8.78
CA GLU A 253 10.05 -1.97 9.71
C GLU A 253 10.55 -2.09 11.16
N GLU A 254 11.77 -2.60 11.38
CA GLU A 254 12.42 -2.62 12.71
C GLU A 254 12.87 -1.23 13.21
N THR A 255 13.18 -0.33 12.28
CA THR A 255 13.55 1.06 12.62
C THR A 255 12.34 1.99 12.76
N ALA A 256 11.18 1.62 12.21
CA ALA A 256 9.91 2.33 12.37
C ALA A 256 9.37 2.45 13.82
N PRO A 257 9.42 1.43 14.70
CA PRO A 257 8.95 1.55 16.08
C PRO A 257 9.79 2.51 16.94
N MET A 258 11.04 2.84 16.55
CA MET A 258 11.81 3.88 17.24
C MET A 258 11.23 5.28 17.03
N MET A 259 10.62 5.56 15.86
CA MET A 259 9.96 6.83 15.58
C MET A 259 8.67 7.01 16.39
N SER A 260 7.91 5.92 16.59
CA SER A 260 6.64 5.98 17.32
C SER A 260 6.80 5.95 18.84
N ALA A 261 7.82 5.27 19.37
CA ALA A 261 8.07 5.15 20.81
C ALA A 261 8.57 6.45 21.45
N LEU A 262 9.26 7.31 20.69
CA LEU A 262 9.70 8.63 21.16
C LEU A 262 8.57 9.66 21.12
N GLU A 263 7.64 9.55 20.17
CA GLU A 263 6.44 10.39 20.12
C GLU A 263 5.51 10.13 21.32
N SER A 264 5.40 8.88 21.79
CA SER A 264 4.68 8.57 23.04
C SER A 264 5.36 9.15 24.29
N LEU A 265 6.70 9.14 24.35
CA LEU A 265 7.45 9.72 25.47
C LEU A 265 7.35 11.25 25.46
N GLN A 266 7.24 11.88 24.29
CA GLN A 266 7.06 13.32 24.15
C GLN A 266 5.65 13.79 24.55
N HIS A 267 4.63 12.93 24.45
CA HIS A 267 3.26 13.25 24.85
C HIS A 267 2.99 13.05 26.35
N GLU A 268 3.77 12.21 27.04
CA GLU A 268 3.58 11.91 28.46
C GLU A 268 4.28 12.90 29.40
N GLU A 269 5.30 13.64 28.93
CA GLU A 269 6.05 14.64 29.71
C GLU A 269 5.63 16.11 29.49
N ALA A 270 4.62 16.41 28.68
CA ALA A 270 4.13 17.78 28.49
C ALA A 270 3.00 18.11 29.49
N PRO A 271 3.28 18.74 30.66
CA PRO A 271 2.20 19.25 31.50
C PRO A 271 1.44 20.34 30.72
N PRO A 272 0.10 20.42 30.86
CA PRO A 272 -0.66 21.47 30.20
C PRO A 272 -0.13 22.83 30.66
N LEU A 273 0.28 23.65 29.69
CA LEU A 273 0.63 25.05 29.91
C LEU A 273 -0.52 25.71 30.65
N ARG A 274 -0.35 25.96 31.95
CA ARG A 274 -1.32 26.68 32.75
C ARG A 274 -1.52 28.05 32.08
N PRO A 275 -2.76 28.44 31.74
CA PRO A 275 -3.00 29.80 31.28
C PRO A 275 -2.54 30.74 32.39
N GLN A 276 -1.62 31.65 32.05
CA GLN A 276 -1.21 32.71 32.97
C GLN A 276 -2.46 33.52 33.28
N MET A 277 -2.97 33.37 34.51
CA MET A 277 -3.92 34.30 35.07
C MET A 277 -3.25 35.68 35.04
N ARG A 278 -3.70 36.53 34.12
CA ARG A 278 -3.38 37.94 34.07
C ARG A 278 -4.03 38.56 35.31
N ILE A 279 -3.28 38.54 36.42
CA ILE A 279 -3.60 39.32 37.61
C ILE A 279 -3.45 40.81 37.24
N GLU A 280 -4.47 41.54 37.65
CA GLU A 280 -4.83 42.93 37.35
C GLU A 280 -3.72 43.97 37.55
N GLN A 281 -3.93 45.19 37.02
CA GLN A 281 -4.06 46.37 37.87
C GLN A 281 -4.55 47.63 37.13
N ARG A 282 -5.63 48.20 37.69
CA ARG A 282 -6.08 49.61 37.73
C ARG A 282 -6.39 50.36 36.43
#